data_AF-A0A3D3PRX8-F1
#
_entry.id   AF-A0A3D3PRX8-F1
#
_cell.length_a   1.000
_cell.length_b   1.000
_cell.length_c   1.000
_cell.angle_alpha   90.00
_cell.angle_beta   90.00
_cell.angle_gamma   90.00
#
_symmetry.space_group_name_H-M   'P 1'
#
loop_
_entity.id
_entity.type
_entity.pdbx_description
1 polymer ?
#
loop_
_entity_poly.entity_id
_entity_poly.type
_entity_poly.pdbx_seq_one_letter_code
_entity_poly.pdbx_strand_id
1 'polypeptide(L)'
;IAGIATALDLLDSGKSVVLLDRDEDALFGGLARESFGGMFFVDSPEQRRQGMRDSTELALRDWCSFAEFGPDDHWPKAWAEAYVHRCTPDV
;
A
#
# COMPACT_ATOMS: atom_id res chain seq x y z
N ILE A 1 -9.62 -4.59 1.34
CA ILE A 1 -8.59 -4.72 0.27
C ILE A 1 -7.52 -5.76 0.58
N ALA A 2 -6.84 -5.71 1.74
CA ALA A 2 -5.70 -6.59 2.03
C ALA A 2 -5.98 -8.09 1.80
N GLY A 3 -7.03 -8.65 2.41
CA GLY A 3 -7.37 -10.06 2.22
C GLY A 3 -7.74 -10.43 0.77
N ILE A 4 -8.29 -9.49 -0.01
CA ILE A 4 -8.61 -9.70 -1.43
C ILE A 4 -7.32 -9.77 -2.24
N ALA A 5 -6.40 -8.81 -2.04
CA ALA A 5 -5.10 -8.82 -2.72
C ALA A 5 -4.32 -10.11 -2.41
N THR A 6 -4.24 -10.50 -1.14
CA THR A 6 -3.60 -11.76 -0.75
C THR A 6 -4.28 -12.99 -1.38
N ALA A 7 -5.61 -13.01 -1.46
CA ALA A 7 -6.32 -14.11 -2.09
C ALA A 7 -5.98 -14.22 -3.58
N LEU A 8 -5.90 -13.09 -4.29
CA LEU A 8 -5.50 -13.05 -5.71
C LEU A 8 -4.07 -13.55 -5.90
N ASP A 9 -3.09 -13.08 -5.12
CA ASP A 9 -1.70 -13.53 -5.22
C ASP A 9 -1.55 -15.06 -5.00
N LEU A 10 -2.32 -15.60 -4.05
CA LEU A 10 -2.35 -17.04 -3.77
C LEU A 10 -3.02 -17.83 -4.90
N LEU A 11 -4.09 -17.30 -5.49
CA LEU A 11 -4.76 -17.91 -6.64
C LEU A 11 -3.84 -17.93 -7.86
N ASP A 12 -3.13 -16.84 -8.15
CA ASP A 12 -2.13 -16.74 -9.22
C ASP A 12 -0.96 -17.71 -8.98
N SER A 13 -0.66 -17.99 -7.72
CA SER A 13 0.30 -19.02 -7.30
C SER A 13 -0.26 -20.46 -7.33
N GLY A 14 -1.44 -20.67 -7.92
CA GLY A 14 -2.07 -21.99 -8.10
C GLY A 14 -2.64 -22.60 -6.81
N LYS A 15 -2.90 -21.79 -5.77
CA LYS A 15 -3.51 -22.27 -4.53
C LYS A 15 -5.03 -22.19 -4.61
N SER A 16 -5.70 -23.08 -3.88
CA SER A 16 -7.13 -22.94 -3.59
C SER A 16 -7.30 -22.09 -2.35
N VAL A 17 -8.08 -21.02 -2.46
CA VAL A 17 -8.30 -20.05 -1.38
C VAL A 17 -9.79 -19.99 -1.05
N VAL A 18 -10.11 -19.99 0.25
CA VAL A 18 -11.44 -19.65 0.75
C VAL A 18 -11.36 -18.29 1.40
N LEU A 19 -12.12 -17.32 0.89
CA LEU A 19 -12.23 -16.00 1.48
C LEU A 19 -13.56 -15.92 2.25
N LEU A 20 -13.48 -15.55 3.52
CA LEU A 20 -14.64 -15.38 4.39
C LEU A 20 -14.80 -13.89 4.68
N ASP A 21 -15.95 -13.35 4.30
CA ASP A 21 -16.39 -12.02 4.70
C ASP A 21 -17.63 -12.17 5.59
N ARG A 22 -17.71 -11.35 6.65
CA ARG A 22 -18.84 -11.39 7.60
C ARG A 22 -20.04 -10.58 7.11
N ASP A 23 -19.83 -9.75 6.09
CA ASP A 23 -20.82 -8.80 5.58
C ASP A 23 -21.74 -9.45 4.52
N GLU A 24 -22.73 -8.70 4.05
CA GLU A 24 -23.54 -9.11 2.90
C GLU A 24 -22.72 -9.10 1.60
N ASP A 25 -23.07 -9.97 0.65
CA ASP A 25 -22.35 -10.10 -0.63
C ASP A 25 -22.19 -8.75 -1.37
N ALA A 26 -23.19 -7.87 -1.29
CA ALA A 26 -23.17 -6.55 -1.92
C ALA A 26 -22.20 -5.55 -1.25
N LEU A 27 -21.73 -5.87 -0.05
CA LEU A 27 -20.84 -5.05 0.79
C LEU A 27 -19.41 -5.62 0.85
N PHE A 28 -19.12 -6.66 0.08
CA PHE A 28 -17.78 -7.24 -0.02
C PHE A 28 -16.71 -6.18 -0.29
N GLY A 29 -15.61 -6.26 0.46
CA GLY A 29 -14.46 -5.35 0.35
C GLY A 29 -14.34 -4.33 1.48
N GLY A 30 -15.40 -4.16 2.30
CA GLY A 30 -15.42 -3.28 3.47
C GLY A 30 -15.04 -1.84 3.13
N LEU A 31 -14.29 -1.17 4.03
CA LEU A 31 -13.89 0.23 3.87
C LEU A 31 -13.08 0.53 2.59
N ALA A 32 -12.46 -0.49 1.98
CA ALA A 32 -11.74 -0.29 0.72
C ALA A 32 -12.68 0.14 -0.42
N ARG A 33 -13.93 -0.32 -0.41
CA ARG A 33 -14.94 0.06 -1.40
C ARG A 33 -15.32 1.54 -1.31
N GLU A 34 -15.11 2.15 -0.15
CA GLU A 34 -15.46 3.54 0.16
C GLU A 34 -14.25 4.48 0.11
N SER A 35 -13.07 3.96 -0.26
CA SER A 35 -11.83 4.74 -0.30
C SER A 35 -11.83 5.70 -1.50
N PHE A 36 -11.65 7.00 -1.24
CA PHE A 36 -11.59 8.05 -2.27
C PHE A 36 -10.20 8.70 -2.42
N GLY A 37 -9.38 8.70 -1.37
CA GLY A 37 -8.13 9.49 -1.27
C GLY A 37 -6.96 9.02 -2.15
N GLY A 38 -7.14 7.98 -2.97
CA GLY A 38 -6.10 7.41 -3.82
C GLY A 38 -5.19 6.40 -3.11
N MET A 39 -4.17 5.94 -3.83
CA MET A 39 -3.13 5.04 -3.34
C MET A 39 -1.78 5.73 -3.38
N PHE A 40 -0.94 5.46 -2.39
CA PHE A 40 0.40 6.00 -2.29
C PHE A 40 1.36 5.18 -3.17
N PHE A 41 2.01 5.87 -4.10
CA PHE A 41 3.09 5.37 -4.95
C PHE A 41 4.19 6.41 -5.03
N VAL A 42 5.42 5.96 -5.25
CA VAL A 42 6.60 6.84 -5.30
C VAL A 42 7.28 6.72 -6.65
N ASP A 43 7.50 7.86 -7.29
CA ASP A 43 8.09 7.96 -8.63
C ASP A 43 7.46 6.99 -9.66
N SER A 44 6.13 6.89 -9.61
CA SER A 44 5.33 5.98 -10.44
C SER A 44 5.36 6.38 -11.92
N PRO A 45 5.08 5.44 -12.85
CA PRO A 45 4.93 5.75 -14.26
C PRO A 45 3.91 6.87 -14.54
N GLU A 46 2.82 6.92 -13.78
CA GLU A 46 1.77 7.94 -13.85
C GLU A 46 2.30 9.30 -13.41
N GLN A 47 3.02 9.38 -12.29
CA GLN A 47 3.65 10.62 -11.83
C GLN A 47 4.61 11.16 -12.90
N ARG A 48 5.47 10.30 -13.46
CA ARG A 48 6.41 10.65 -14.53
C ARG A 48 5.70 11.13 -15.79
N ARG A 49 4.61 10.46 -16.20
CA ARG A 49 3.79 10.87 -17.35
C ARG A 49 3.14 12.24 -17.13
N GLN A 50 2.80 12.58 -15.89
CA GLN A 50 2.27 13.89 -15.51
C GLN A 50 3.37 14.94 -15.25
N GLY A 51 4.65 14.60 -15.42
CA GLY A 51 5.77 15.50 -15.19
C GLY A 51 6.04 15.82 -13.71
N MET A 52 5.46 15.04 -12.79
CA MET A 52 5.74 15.15 -11.36
C MET A 52 7.14 14.61 -11.07
N ARG A 53 7.90 15.33 -10.24
CA ARG A 53 9.23 14.92 -9.79
C ARG A 53 9.11 14.38 -8.39
N ASP A 54 9.31 13.08 -8.24
CA ASP A 54 9.23 12.37 -6.97
C ASP A 54 10.44 11.43 -6.81
N SER A 55 10.73 11.02 -5.59
CA SER A 55 11.79 10.03 -5.31
C SER A 55 11.57 9.36 -3.96
N THR A 56 12.16 8.19 -3.75
CA THR A 56 12.08 7.47 -2.48
C THR A 56 12.67 8.25 -1.32
N GLU A 57 13.72 9.03 -1.55
CA GLU A 57 14.34 9.89 -0.53
C GLU A 57 13.40 11.03 -0.14
N LEU A 58 12.74 11.65 -1.13
CA LEU A 58 11.78 12.72 -0.90
C LEU A 58 10.55 12.20 -0.13
N ALA A 59 9.96 11.11 -0.61
CA ALA A 59 8.80 10.49 -0.01
C ALA A 59 9.07 9.99 1.42
N LEU A 60 10.22 9.37 1.68
CA LEU A 60 10.58 8.89 3.03
C LEU A 60 10.81 10.06 3.99
N ARG A 61 11.43 11.15 3.54
CA ARG A 61 11.58 12.37 4.34
C ARG A 61 10.22 12.94 4.72
N ASP A 62 9.31 13.05 3.76
CA ASP A 62 7.98 13.59 3.97
C ASP A 62 7.18 12.69 4.93
N TRP A 63 7.27 11.36 4.78
CA TRP A 63 6.70 10.39 5.71
C TRP A 63 7.23 10.60 7.14
N CYS A 64 8.54 10.64 7.32
CA CYS A 64 9.18 10.83 8.63
C CYS A 64 8.82 12.17 9.27
N SER A 65 8.56 13.21 8.47
CA SER A 65 8.18 14.53 8.98
C SER A 65 6.78 14.56 9.61
N PHE A 66 5.91 13.61 9.26
CA PHE A 66 4.51 13.57 9.70
C PHE A 66 4.20 12.38 10.62
N ALA A 67 4.96 11.29 10.54
CA ALA A 67 4.66 10.04 11.24
C ALA A 67 4.87 10.07 12.77
N GLU A 68 5.31 11.20 13.33
CA GLU A 68 5.52 11.40 14.78
C GLU A 68 6.38 10.30 15.46
N PHE A 69 7.33 9.73 14.71
CA PHE A 69 8.15 8.63 15.21
C PHE A 69 8.93 9.02 16.47
N GLY A 70 8.84 8.18 17.50
CA GLY A 70 9.69 8.21 18.67
C GLY A 70 11.11 7.70 18.38
N PRO A 71 12.07 7.92 19.29
CA PRO A 71 13.43 7.41 19.14
C PRO A 71 13.49 5.89 18.98
N ASP A 72 12.65 5.16 19.73
CA ASP A 72 12.66 3.69 19.82
C ASP A 72 11.72 2.98 18.83
N ASP A 73 11.07 3.72 17.93
CA ASP A 73 10.13 3.17 16.93
C ASP A 73 10.87 2.42 15.80
N HIS A 74 11.49 1.30 16.12
CA HIS A 74 12.26 0.52 15.16
C HIS A 74 11.38 -0.05 14.04
N TRP A 75 10.30 -0.75 14.38
CA TRP A 75 9.45 -1.42 13.40
C TRP A 75 8.64 -0.46 12.52
N PRO A 76 8.01 0.61 13.05
CA PRO A 76 7.33 1.58 12.21
C PRO A 76 8.26 2.27 11.20
N LYS A 77 9.48 2.63 11.61
CA LYS A 77 10.50 3.21 10.72
C LYS A 77 10.93 2.23 9.64
N ALA A 78 11.25 0.99 10.02
CA ALA A 78 11.64 -0.06 9.09
C ALA A 78 10.52 -0.37 8.08
N TRP A 79 9.27 -0.38 8.52
CA TRP A 79 8.12 -0.57 7.64
C TRP A 79 7.96 0.61 6.67
N ALA A 80 8.08 1.84 7.14
CA ALA A 80 7.97 3.02 6.28
C ALA A 80 9.06 3.06 5.20
N GLU A 81 10.30 2.76 5.58
CA GLU A 81 11.42 2.63 4.64
C GLU A 81 11.14 1.54 3.60
N ALA A 82 10.79 0.34 4.05
CA ALA A 82 10.48 -0.76 3.13
C ALA A 82 9.31 -0.43 2.20
N TYR A 83 8.24 0.17 2.72
CA TYR A 83 7.05 0.51 1.93
C TYR A 83 7.36 1.60 0.90
N VAL A 84 8.02 2.70 1.29
CA VAL A 84 8.39 3.79 0.38
C VAL A 84 9.26 3.28 -0.77
N HIS A 85 10.24 2.42 -0.49
CA HIS A 85 11.13 1.90 -1.53
C HIS A 85 10.48 0.86 -2.46
N ARG A 86 9.40 0.20 -2.01
CA ARG A 86 8.84 -0.97 -2.71
C ARG A 86 7.44 -0.78 -3.28
N CYS A 87 6.70 0.24 -2.85
CA CYS A 87 5.31 0.45 -3.24
C CYS A 87 5.08 0.51 -4.76
N THR A 88 6.04 1.02 -5.54
CA THR A 88 5.97 1.05 -7.01
C THR A 88 6.51 -0.22 -7.69
N PRO A 89 7.71 -0.74 -7.37
CA PRO A 89 8.25 -1.93 -8.06
C PRO A 89 7.56 -3.25 -7.71
N ASP A 90 6.84 -3.33 -6.58
CA ASP A 90 6.10 -4.54 -6.18
C ASP A 90 4.71 -4.66 -6.83
N VAL A 91 4.30 -3.68 -7.65
CA VAL A 91 2.98 -3.61 -8.34
C VAL A 91 3.19 -3.53 -9.85
#